data_AF-A0A6B3FXE3-F1
#
_entry.id   AF-A0A6B3FXE3-F1
#
_cell.length_a   1.000
_cell.length_b   1.000
_cell.length_c   1.000
_cell.angle_alpha   90.00
_cell.angle_beta   90.00
_cell.angle_gamma   90.00
#
_symmetry.space_group_name_H-M   'P 1'
#
loop_
_entity.id
_entity.type
_entity.pdbx_description
1 polymer ?
#
loop_
_entity_poly.entity_id
_entity_poly.type
_entity_poly.pdbx_seq_one_letter_code
_entity_poly.pdbx_strand_id
1 'polypeptide(L)'
;SAQDPGREPRQILPTSGSKHQTTAVIRGAKSVSASSVGNWLFHLPQYDPVNAFDGNPATGWAEGSPGAPKDEWVRVDFSTPTDIPGSIQVTPLPSGNVRAA
;
A
#
# COMPACT_ATOMS: atom_id res chain seq x y z
N SER A 1 -5.97 -7.03 -9.98
CA SER A 1 -6.45 -6.82 -8.60
C SER A 1 -7.78 -6.07 -8.66
N ALA A 2 -8.69 -6.31 -7.71
CA ALA A 2 -10.00 -5.63 -7.64
C ALA A 2 -9.90 -4.15 -7.26
N GLN A 3 -8.72 -3.69 -6.86
CA GLN A 3 -8.40 -2.29 -6.64
C GLN A 3 -7.41 -1.89 -7.73
N ASP A 4 -7.84 -0.96 -8.58
CA ASP A 4 -7.05 -0.33 -9.65
C ASP A 4 -6.52 1.00 -9.06
N PRO A 5 -5.36 1.01 -8.39
CA PRO A 5 -4.87 2.18 -7.67
C PRO A 5 -4.57 3.37 -8.57
N GLY A 6 -4.56 3.20 -9.89
CA GLY A 6 -4.38 4.26 -10.87
C GLY A 6 -5.67 5.01 -11.24
N ARG A 7 -6.85 4.53 -10.83
CA ARG A 7 -8.13 5.21 -11.05
C ARG A 7 -8.59 5.99 -9.83
N GLU A 8 -9.48 6.96 -10.07
CA GLU A 8 -10.11 7.70 -9.00
C GLU A 8 -10.72 6.75 -7.95
N PRO A 9 -10.46 7.00 -6.65
CA PRO A 9 -10.99 6.16 -5.58
C PRO A 9 -12.52 6.01 -5.69
N ARG A 10 -12.97 4.77 -5.88
CA ARG A 10 -14.41 4.44 -5.88
C ARG A 10 -14.88 4.18 -4.45
N GLN A 11 -15.13 5.26 -3.72
CA GLN A 11 -15.69 5.20 -2.37
C GLN A 11 -17.20 5.45 -2.45
N ILE A 12 -18.00 4.55 -1.84
CA ILE A 12 -19.41 4.83 -1.59
C ILE A 12 -19.43 5.88 -0.48
N LEU A 13 -19.56 7.15 -0.87
CA LEU A 13 -19.63 8.24 0.07
C LEU A 13 -21.09 8.50 0.43
N PRO A 14 -21.46 8.59 1.71
CA PRO A 14 -22.81 8.99 2.12
C PRO A 14 -23.13 10.43 1.71
N THR A 15 -22.10 11.23 1.39
CA THR A 15 -22.20 12.62 0.93
C THR A 15 -21.19 12.89 -0.17
N SER A 16 -21.58 13.60 -1.22
CA SER A 16 -20.64 14.04 -2.27
C SER A 16 -19.60 15.03 -1.73
N GLY A 17 -18.37 14.95 -2.24
CA GLY A 17 -17.29 15.92 -1.97
C GLY A 17 -16.04 15.33 -1.31
N SER A 18 -14.92 16.04 -1.42
CA SER A 18 -13.59 15.61 -0.96
C SER A 18 -13.27 15.95 0.50
N LYS A 19 -14.21 16.55 1.25
CA LYS A 19 -13.96 17.04 2.62
C LYS A 19 -13.49 15.97 3.61
N HIS A 20 -13.84 14.71 3.38
CA HIS A 20 -13.44 13.57 4.21
C HIS A 20 -12.46 12.64 3.50
N GLN A 21 -11.96 13.04 2.32
CA GLN A 21 -10.97 12.28 1.59
C GLN A 21 -9.59 12.57 2.17
N THR A 22 -8.86 11.50 2.49
CA THR A 22 -7.43 11.56 2.79
C THR A 22 -6.66 10.97 1.62
N THR A 23 -5.57 11.62 1.23
CA THR A 23 -4.66 11.14 0.20
C THR A 23 -3.25 11.12 0.76
N ALA A 24 -2.48 10.08 0.44
CA ALA A 24 -1.04 10.10 0.66
C ALA A 24 -0.38 11.03 -0.37
N VAL A 25 0.63 11.80 0.06
CA VAL A 25 1.48 12.58 -0.84
C VAL A 25 2.82 11.88 -0.94
N ILE A 26 3.13 11.37 -2.13
CA ILE A 26 4.37 10.64 -2.39
C ILE A 26 5.39 11.61 -2.99
N ARG A 27 6.60 11.64 -2.45
CA ARG A 27 7.71 12.48 -2.95
C ARG A 27 8.78 11.59 -3.57
N GLY A 28 9.27 11.95 -4.75
CA GLY A 28 10.31 11.19 -5.47
C GLY A 28 9.81 9.94 -6.22
N ALA A 29 8.56 9.55 -6.03
CA ALA A 29 7.91 8.51 -6.82
C ALA A 29 6.74 9.07 -7.64
N LYS A 30 6.55 8.49 -8.81
CA LYS A 30 5.40 8.69 -9.69
C LYS A 30 4.18 7.93 -9.19
N SER A 31 4.37 6.70 -8.71
CA SER A 31 3.32 5.83 -8.21
C SER A 31 3.88 4.77 -7.27
N VAL A 32 3.05 4.31 -6.36
CA VAL A 32 3.29 3.12 -5.54
C VAL A 32 2.11 2.18 -5.75
N SER A 33 2.39 0.91 -6.02
CA SER A 33 1.40 -0.11 -6.35
C SER A 33 1.76 -1.45 -5.72
N ALA A 34 0.79 -2.36 -5.61
CA ALA A 34 1.02 -3.71 -5.11
C ALA A 34 0.14 -4.72 -5.86
N SER A 35 0.50 -5.99 -5.77
CA SER A 35 -0.31 -7.12 -6.25
C SER A 35 -1.70 -7.15 -5.61
N SER A 36 -1.74 -6.92 -4.30
CA SER A 36 -2.94 -6.88 -3.48
C SER A 36 -2.69 -6.04 -2.22
N VAL A 37 -3.76 -5.66 -1.51
CA VAL A 37 -3.66 -4.78 -0.34
C VAL A 37 -4.66 -5.22 0.71
N GLY A 38 -4.22 -5.34 1.95
CA GLY A 38 -5.07 -5.44 3.13
C GLY A 38 -5.97 -6.67 3.13
N ASN A 39 -7.27 -6.52 2.88
CA ASN A 39 -8.20 -7.64 2.92
C ASN A 39 -9.06 -7.62 1.64
N TRP A 40 -9.42 -8.79 1.14
CA TRP A 40 -10.24 -8.90 -0.06
C TRP A 40 -11.65 -8.30 0.11
N LEU A 41 -12.18 -8.29 1.35
CA LEU A 41 -13.52 -7.83 1.71
C LEU A 41 -13.53 -6.40 2.27
N PHE A 42 -12.52 -6.02 3.05
CA PHE A 42 -12.46 -4.72 3.72
C PHE A 42 -11.33 -3.84 3.18
N HIS A 43 -11.63 -2.54 3.01
CA HIS A 43 -10.59 -1.55 2.76
C HIS A 43 -9.82 -1.30 4.07
N LEU A 44 -8.53 -1.61 4.09
CA LEU A 44 -7.66 -1.46 5.25
C LEU A 44 -6.51 -0.50 4.90
N PRO A 45 -6.74 0.82 4.97
CA PRO A 45 -5.76 1.82 4.54
C PRO A 45 -4.48 1.81 5.40
N GLN A 46 -4.51 1.19 6.59
CA GLN A 46 -3.30 0.97 7.39
C GLN A 46 -2.27 0.06 6.70
N TYR A 47 -2.68 -0.70 5.68
CA TYR A 47 -1.82 -1.60 4.89
C TYR A 47 -1.58 -1.11 3.46
N ASP A 48 -1.90 0.16 3.17
CA ASP A 48 -1.68 0.78 1.85
C ASP A 48 -0.21 0.65 1.42
N PRO A 49 0.08 0.35 0.13
CA PRO A 49 1.44 0.15 -0.34
C PRO A 49 2.36 1.36 -0.15
N VAL A 50 1.83 2.59 -0.04
CA VAL A 50 2.64 3.78 0.27
C VAL A 50 3.35 3.68 1.62
N ASN A 51 2.77 2.93 2.57
CA ASN A 51 3.32 2.76 3.91
C ASN A 51 4.63 1.94 3.89
N ALA A 52 4.95 1.22 2.81
CA ALA A 52 6.25 0.57 2.66
C ALA A 52 7.40 1.55 2.37
N PHE A 53 7.09 2.80 2.00
CA PHE A 53 8.06 3.81 1.56
C PHE A 53 7.95 5.14 2.34
N ASP A 54 7.20 5.17 3.44
CA ASP A 54 6.92 6.40 4.21
C ASP A 54 8.02 6.76 5.24
N GLY A 55 9.00 5.87 5.45
CA GLY A 55 10.10 6.03 6.39
C GLY A 55 9.76 5.75 7.85
N ASN A 56 8.54 5.28 8.14
CA ASN A 56 8.10 4.93 9.49
C ASN A 56 8.08 3.39 9.67
N PRO A 57 8.95 2.80 10.51
CA PRO A 57 9.03 1.35 10.68
C PRO A 57 7.83 0.74 11.44
N ALA A 58 6.92 1.56 11.97
CA ALA A 58 5.68 1.10 12.59
C ALA A 58 4.52 0.94 11.58
N THR A 59 4.69 1.40 10.35
CA THR A 59 3.73 1.29 9.25
C THR A 59 4.32 0.45 8.12
N GLY A 60 3.47 -0.09 7.26
CA GLY A 60 3.90 -0.98 6.19
C GLY A 60 2.76 -1.50 5.36
N TRP A 61 3.12 -2.03 4.19
CA TRP A 61 2.19 -2.74 3.31
C TRP A 61 1.91 -4.16 3.85
N ALA A 62 0.69 -4.64 3.61
CA ALA A 62 0.36 -6.06 3.74
C ALA A 62 -0.57 -6.48 2.60
N GLU A 63 -0.42 -7.71 2.14
CA GLU A 63 -1.20 -8.31 1.07
C GLU A 63 -2.67 -8.56 1.45
N GLY A 64 -3.51 -8.66 0.41
CA GLY A 64 -4.95 -8.85 0.48
C GLY A 64 -5.43 -10.28 0.76
N SER A 65 -4.53 -11.26 0.69
CA SER A 65 -4.89 -12.69 0.63
C SER A 65 -5.29 -13.25 2.01
N PRO A 66 -6.37 -14.05 2.10
CA PRO A 66 -6.76 -14.70 3.35
C PRO A 66 -6.01 -16.01 3.64
N GLY A 67 -5.15 -16.47 2.72
CA GLY A 67 -4.54 -17.80 2.77
C GLY A 67 -3.02 -17.79 2.87
N ALA A 68 -2.37 -18.56 2.01
CA ALA A 68 -0.92 -18.58 1.84
C ALA A 68 -0.56 -17.79 0.57
N PRO A 69 -0.43 -16.44 0.67
CA PRO A 69 -0.06 -15.61 -0.47
C PRO A 69 1.28 -16.09 -1.06
N LYS A 70 1.34 -16.10 -2.38
CA LYS A 70 2.55 -16.40 -3.15
C LYS A 70 2.71 -15.32 -4.21
N ASP A 71 3.98 -14.98 -4.48
CA ASP A 71 4.34 -14.01 -5.53
C ASP A 71 3.72 -12.62 -5.32
N GLU A 72 3.41 -12.26 -4.08
CA GLU A 72 2.95 -10.91 -3.74
C GLU A 72 4.10 -9.91 -3.87
N TRP A 73 3.78 -8.71 -4.32
CA TRP A 73 4.76 -7.67 -4.60
C TRP A 73 4.24 -6.30 -4.23
N VAL A 74 5.17 -5.43 -3.86
CA VAL A 74 4.99 -3.99 -3.76
C VAL A 74 6.02 -3.33 -4.67
N ARG A 75 5.61 -2.26 -5.36
CA ARG A 75 6.40 -1.59 -6.40
C ARG A 75 6.33 -0.09 -6.23
N VAL A 76 7.49 0.55 -6.31
CA VAL A 76 7.62 2.01 -6.48
C VAL A 76 8.09 2.30 -7.90
N ASP A 77 7.40 3.19 -8.60
CA ASP A 77 7.87 3.76 -9.86
C ASP A 77 8.45 5.14 -9.57
N PHE A 78 9.76 5.32 -9.76
CA PHE A 78 10.41 6.61 -9.54
C PHE A 78 9.97 7.65 -10.58
N SER A 79 9.89 8.92 -10.17
CA SER A 79 9.53 10.01 -11.08
C SER A 79 10.61 10.35 -12.09
N THR A 80 11.86 9.99 -11.79
CA THR A 80 13.05 10.18 -12.62
C THR A 80 13.94 8.95 -12.51
N PRO A 81 14.88 8.72 -13.46
CA PRO A 81 15.95 7.75 -13.24
C PRO A 81 16.59 7.97 -11.86
N THR A 82 16.68 6.91 -11.08
CA THR A 82 17.11 6.95 -9.67
C THR A 82 18.10 5.82 -9.46
N ASP A 83 19.29 6.15 -8.94
CA ASP A 83 20.29 5.16 -8.59
C ASP A 83 19.85 4.39 -7.35
N ILE A 84 19.86 3.06 -7.45
CA ILE A 84 19.48 2.17 -6.35
C ILE A 84 20.74 1.49 -5.81
N PRO A 85 20.95 1.46 -4.49
CA PRO A 85 22.06 0.72 -3.92
C PRO A 85 21.99 -0.76 -4.29
N GLY A 86 23.15 -1.42 -4.37
CA GLY A 86 23.23 -2.85 -4.68
C GLY A 86 22.60 -3.78 -3.62
N SER A 87 22.14 -3.22 -2.49
CA SER A 87 21.38 -3.91 -1.45
C SER A 87 20.32 -2.99 -0.86
N ILE A 88 19.23 -3.59 -0.40
CA ILE A 88 18.14 -2.90 0.30
C ILE A 88 17.92 -3.55 1.66
N GLN A 89 17.44 -2.75 2.61
CA GLN A 89 16.99 -3.24 3.91
C GLN A 89 15.48 -3.42 3.86
N VAL A 90 15.00 -4.55 4.37
CA VAL A 90 13.56 -4.84 4.50
C VAL A 90 13.26 -4.97 5.99
N THR A 91 12.35 -4.14 6.48
CA THR A 91 11.87 -4.18 7.87
C THR A 91 10.48 -4.80 7.89
N PRO A 92 10.31 -6.01 8.44
CA PRO A 92 8.99 -6.59 8.63
C PRO A 92 8.16 -5.75 9.59
N LEU A 93 6.86 -5.64 9.32
CA LEU A 93 5.92 -5.06 10.28
C LEU A 93 6.03 -5.81 11.62
N PRO A 94 6.04 -5.10 12.78
CA PRO A 94 6.06 -5.76 14.07
C PRO A 94 4.92 -6.77 14.20
N SER A 95 5.25 -7.99 14.62
CA SER A 95 4.31 -9.13 14.76
C SER A 95 3.33 -8.93 15.92
N GLY A 96 2.55 -7.85 15.92
CA GLY A 96 1.51 -7.59 16.90
C GLY A 96 0.19 -8.18 16.45
N ASN A 97 -0.01 -9.50 16.57
CA ASN A 97 -1.29 -10.19 16.33
C ASN A 97 -2.03 -9.79 15.03
N VAL A 98 -1.30 -9.45 13.97
CA VAL A 98 -1.89 -9.01 12.70
C VAL A 98 -2.16 -10.23 11.82
N ARG A 99 -3.25 -10.93 12.21
CA ARG A 99 -4.19 -11.79 11.44
C ARG A 99 -4.37 -13.20 12.01
N ALA A 100 -5.56 -13.44 12.57
CA ALA A 100 -6.26 -14.71 12.36
C ALA A 100 -7.00 -14.58 11.02
N ALA A 101 -6.81 -15.57 10.14
CA ALA A 101 -7.57 -15.73 8.90
C ALA A 101 -9.04 -16.10 9.20
#